data_AF-A0A8J4RJ75-F1
#
_entry.id   AF-A0A8J4RJ75-F1
#
_cell.length_a   1.000
_cell.length_b   1.000
_cell.length_c   1.000
_cell.angle_alpha   90.00
_cell.angle_beta   90.00
_cell.angle_gamma   90.00
#
_symmetry.space_group_name_H-M   'P 1'
#
loop_
_entity.id
_entity.type
_entity.pdbx_description
1 polymer ?
#
loop_
_entity_poly.entity_id
_entity_poly.type
_entity_poly.pdbx_seq_one_letter_code
_entity_poly.pdbx_strand_id
1 'polypeptide(L)'
;MAAVETMRKIVDKELNGAGITANCVALGSIATDMFFEGTTEETIKNMVDACPLRRLGEPEDWIISFGDRMIKGDCNICVFKSFNGLVAISSWISFLSAMALGYLYLFPRFQLVKRSSYGIPDSNVSNGTCNVFEGSWIYDKNYPLYDASKCPFVERGFNCLANGRKDGGYAKWRWQPKNCDIPTFNARIILEKFRGKRVVFVGDSLSRTQWESLICLLMTGVEDKNTVYEVKGHKITKNIRFLGVLFSSFNLRIDFYRSVFLVQHGRAPRLAPKWVKTALRLDKLDDISHEWIDSDVLIFNSGHWWTKSRLFHEMRCYFQVGNSLSLAMPVISGFKRALETWASWAETMINTNRTRVFFRTFESTHWSGKKWNTCKVTQRPWSKTNGRERSGVSEVIIKVVKKMRIPVTFMHVTPMCAFRSDGHVGRWSDNPNVPDCSHWCLPGVPDTWNEILLSFL
;
A
#
# COMPACT_ATOMS: atom_id res chain seq x y z
N MET A 1 31.92 -18.19 -17.89
CA MET A 1 31.30 -19.51 -18.17
C MET A 1 31.87 -20.62 -17.29
N ALA A 2 33.19 -20.84 -17.25
CA ALA A 2 33.81 -21.92 -16.45
C ALA A 2 33.42 -21.91 -14.95
N ALA A 3 33.36 -20.72 -14.31
CA ALA A 3 32.94 -20.61 -12.91
C ALA A 3 31.48 -21.05 -12.67
N VAL A 4 30.58 -20.79 -13.62
CA VAL A 4 29.16 -21.17 -13.53
C VAL A 4 28.98 -22.67 -13.73
N GLU A 5 29.74 -23.29 -14.64
CA GLU A 5 29.74 -24.75 -14.79
C GLU A 5 30.29 -25.47 -13.54
N THR A 6 31.32 -24.91 -12.91
CA THR A 6 31.83 -25.42 -11.63
C THR A 6 30.77 -25.30 -10.52
N MET A 7 30.09 -24.16 -10.42
CA MET A 7 28.98 -23.98 -9.47
C MET A 7 27.83 -24.94 -9.74
N ARG A 8 27.45 -25.17 -11.00
CA ARG A 8 26.42 -26.14 -11.38
C ARG A 8 26.74 -27.53 -10.82
N LYS A 9 27.98 -28.00 -10.99
CA LYS A 9 28.41 -29.32 -10.49
C LYS A 9 28.39 -29.41 -8.96
N ILE A 10 28.70 -28.32 -8.26
CA ILE A 10 28.61 -28.27 -6.80
C ILE A 10 27.14 -28.35 -6.37
N VAL A 11 26.27 -27.54 -6.98
CA VAL A 11 24.83 -27.51 -6.67
C VAL A 11 24.17 -28.85 -6.98
N ASP A 12 24.50 -29.49 -8.10
CA ASP A 12 23.97 -30.81 -8.48
C ASP A 12 24.34 -31.88 -7.44
N LYS A 13 25.54 -31.78 -6.85
CA LYS A 13 26.00 -32.67 -5.78
C LYS A 13 25.29 -32.41 -4.45
N GLU A 14 25.04 -31.16 -4.09
CA GLU A 14 24.30 -30.77 -2.88
C GLU A 14 22.81 -31.15 -2.94
N LEU A 15 22.24 -31.22 -4.15
CA LEU A 15 20.84 -31.59 -4.38
C LEU A 15 20.62 -33.10 -4.54
N ASN A 16 21.65 -33.93 -4.33
CA ASN A 16 21.55 -35.36 -4.50
C ASN A 16 20.54 -35.98 -3.53
N GLY A 17 19.58 -36.75 -4.05
CA GLY A 17 18.47 -37.34 -3.28
C GLY A 17 17.22 -36.46 -3.14
N ALA A 18 17.27 -35.19 -3.58
CA ALA A 18 16.11 -34.28 -3.53
C ALA A 18 15.19 -34.37 -4.76
N GLY A 19 15.57 -35.14 -5.79
CA GLY A 19 14.82 -35.23 -7.05
C GLY A 19 14.89 -33.97 -7.93
N ILE A 20 15.86 -33.09 -7.68
CA ILE A 20 16.05 -31.82 -8.40
C ILE A 20 17.37 -31.88 -9.17
N THR A 21 17.35 -31.57 -10.47
CA THR A 21 18.56 -31.53 -11.32
C THR A 21 19.05 -30.10 -11.55
N ALA A 22 20.36 -29.86 -11.42
CA ALA A 22 20.96 -28.56 -11.73
C ALA A 22 21.60 -28.56 -13.13
N ASN A 23 21.03 -27.76 -14.05
CA ASN A 23 21.50 -27.60 -15.42
C ASN A 23 21.94 -26.15 -15.68
N CYS A 24 22.87 -25.94 -16.60
CA CYS A 24 23.16 -24.61 -17.14
C CYS A 24 23.33 -24.68 -18.66
N VAL A 25 22.89 -23.64 -19.36
CA VAL A 25 22.98 -23.53 -20.82
C VAL A 25 23.99 -22.44 -21.15
N ALA A 26 24.98 -22.81 -21.96
CA ALA A 26 25.99 -21.91 -22.49
C ALA A 26 25.56 -21.45 -23.89
N LEU A 27 25.10 -20.21 -24.00
CA LEU A 27 24.68 -19.64 -25.28
C LEU A 27 25.87 -19.00 -26.00
N GLY A 28 25.92 -19.20 -27.32
CA GLY A 28 26.79 -18.42 -28.22
C GLY A 28 26.21 -17.04 -28.51
N SER A 29 26.72 -16.35 -29.53
CA SER A 29 26.20 -15.04 -29.95
C SER A 29 24.75 -15.15 -30.43
N ILE A 30 23.88 -14.26 -29.92
CA ILE A 30 22.44 -14.22 -30.23
C ILE A 30 22.11 -12.87 -30.88
N ALA A 31 21.28 -12.91 -31.92
CA ALA A 31 20.76 -11.77 -32.66
C ALA A 31 19.80 -10.93 -31.80
N THR A 32 20.34 -10.16 -30.86
CA THR A 32 19.58 -9.18 -30.07
C THR A 32 19.89 -7.77 -30.55
N ASP A 33 18.95 -6.83 -30.37
CA ASP A 33 19.14 -5.42 -30.73
C ASP A 33 20.45 -4.85 -30.13
N MET A 34 20.75 -5.20 -28.88
CA MET A 34 21.98 -4.81 -28.18
C MET A 34 23.25 -5.42 -28.79
N PHE A 35 23.17 -6.64 -29.34
CA PHE A 35 24.29 -7.28 -30.04
C PHE A 35 24.59 -6.55 -31.35
N PHE A 36 23.57 -6.13 -32.09
CA PHE A 36 23.73 -5.40 -33.34
C PHE A 36 24.23 -3.97 -33.14
N GLU A 37 23.77 -3.27 -32.09
CA GLU A 37 24.24 -1.90 -31.78
C GLU A 37 25.74 -1.83 -31.46
N GLY A 38 26.33 -2.92 -30.94
CA GLY A 38 27.72 -2.97 -30.50
C GLY A 38 28.71 -3.68 -31.43
N THR A 39 28.25 -4.20 -32.57
CA THR A 39 29.06 -5.13 -33.40
C THR A 39 29.07 -4.70 -34.87
N THR A 40 30.23 -4.70 -35.51
CA THR A 40 30.37 -4.33 -36.93
C THR A 40 29.83 -5.41 -37.87
N GLU A 41 29.37 -5.03 -39.06
CA GLU A 41 28.84 -5.97 -40.07
C GLU A 41 29.85 -7.05 -40.46
N GLU A 42 31.14 -6.72 -40.53
CA GLU A 42 32.21 -7.67 -40.84
C GLU A 42 32.36 -8.73 -39.73
N THR A 43 32.24 -8.31 -38.47
CA THR A 43 32.29 -9.23 -37.31
C THR A 43 31.06 -10.13 -37.28
N ILE A 44 29.88 -9.59 -37.59
CA ILE A 44 28.63 -10.36 -37.70
C ILE A 44 28.76 -11.42 -38.79
N LYS A 45 29.27 -11.05 -39.96
CA LYS A 45 29.46 -11.97 -41.09
C LYS A 45 30.44 -13.10 -40.74
N ASN A 46 31.57 -12.78 -40.10
CA ASN A 46 32.54 -13.78 -39.65
C ASN A 46 31.93 -14.77 -38.64
N MET A 47 31.07 -14.29 -37.72
CA MET A 47 30.38 -15.17 -36.76
C MET A 47 29.32 -16.06 -37.43
N VAL A 48 28.61 -15.53 -38.44
CA VAL A 48 27.64 -16.30 -39.23
C VAL A 48 28.33 -17.38 -40.05
N ASP A 49 29.46 -17.05 -40.68
CA ASP A 49 30.23 -17.98 -41.52
C ASP A 49 30.92 -19.08 -40.69
N ALA A 50 31.32 -18.78 -39.44
CA ALA A 50 31.86 -19.76 -38.50
C ALA A 50 30.80 -20.70 -37.92
N CYS A 51 29.52 -20.33 -37.97
CA CYS A 51 28.42 -21.15 -37.49
C CYS A 51 28.03 -22.18 -38.57
N PRO A 52 28.01 -23.49 -38.28
CA PRO A 52 27.60 -24.51 -39.25
C PRO A 52 26.18 -24.30 -39.82
N LEU A 53 25.29 -23.66 -39.05
CA LEU A 53 23.92 -23.34 -39.45
C LEU A 53 23.81 -22.06 -40.30
N ARG A 54 24.94 -21.38 -40.57
CA ARG A 54 25.04 -20.14 -41.36
C ARG A 54 24.02 -19.07 -40.97
N ARG A 55 23.75 -18.96 -39.68
CA ARG A 55 22.93 -17.91 -39.06
C ARG A 55 23.35 -17.67 -37.63
N LEU A 56 23.00 -16.50 -37.09
CA LEU A 56 23.04 -16.26 -35.65
C LEU A 56 21.88 -17.00 -34.96
N GLY A 57 22.06 -17.32 -33.68
CA GLY A 57 20.97 -17.82 -32.86
C GLY A 57 19.96 -16.70 -32.61
N GLU A 58 18.67 -17.02 -32.66
CA GLU A 58 17.60 -16.10 -32.34
C GLU A 58 17.22 -16.23 -30.86
N PRO A 59 16.67 -15.17 -30.23
CA PRO A 59 16.14 -15.25 -28.87
C PRO A 59 15.01 -16.27 -28.69
N GLU A 60 14.48 -16.89 -29.74
CA GLU A 60 13.46 -17.94 -29.62
C GLU A 60 14.07 -19.35 -29.60
N ASP A 61 15.28 -19.51 -30.16
CA ASP A 61 15.96 -20.81 -30.27
C ASP A 61 16.31 -21.40 -28.89
N TRP A 62 16.52 -20.56 -27.87
CA TRP A 62 16.84 -21.06 -26.51
C TRP A 62 15.61 -21.61 -25.78
N ILE A 63 14.40 -21.18 -26.13
CA ILE A 63 13.16 -21.64 -25.49
C ILE A 63 12.93 -23.13 -25.80
N ILE A 64 13.29 -23.55 -27.02
CA ILE A 64 13.18 -24.94 -27.47
C ILE A 64 14.15 -25.85 -26.69
N SER A 65 15.34 -25.36 -26.31
CA SER A 65 16.31 -26.13 -25.51
C SER A 65 15.79 -26.52 -24.12
N PHE A 66 14.77 -25.83 -23.58
CA PHE A 66 14.13 -26.18 -22.31
C PHE A 66 12.96 -27.17 -22.48
N GLY A 67 12.30 -27.19 -23.65
CA GLY A 67 11.09 -27.99 -23.89
C GLY A 67 11.35 -29.43 -24.33
N ASP A 68 12.43 -29.68 -25.08
CA ASP A 68 12.56 -30.90 -25.88
C ASP A 68 13.07 -32.16 -25.11
N ARG A 69 13.37 -32.03 -23.81
CA ARG A 69 13.71 -33.18 -22.95
C ARG A 69 12.54 -33.76 -22.14
N MET A 70 11.35 -33.16 -22.17
CA MET A 70 10.20 -33.65 -21.40
C MET A 70 9.24 -34.55 -22.17
N ILE A 71 9.45 -34.79 -23.47
CA ILE A 71 8.55 -35.66 -24.26
C ILE A 71 9.37 -36.56 -25.20
N LYS A 72 9.87 -37.68 -24.66
CA LYS A 72 10.19 -38.87 -25.46
C LYS A 72 9.77 -40.11 -24.68
N GLY A 73 8.53 -40.53 -24.93
CA GLY A 73 7.97 -41.82 -24.54
C GLY A 73 7.00 -42.25 -25.63
N ASP A 74 7.50 -43.18 -26.47
CA ASP A 74 6.87 -44.16 -27.36
C ASP A 74 5.39 -44.00 -27.76
N CYS A 75 5.06 -43.81 -29.03
CA CYS A 75 5.07 -44.76 -30.17
C CYS A 75 3.70 -45.42 -30.41
N ASN A 76 3.17 -45.19 -31.61
CA ASN A 76 2.22 -45.97 -32.41
C ASN A 76 0.87 -46.38 -31.81
N ILE A 77 -0.22 -45.90 -32.44
CA ILE A 77 -1.18 -46.70 -33.23
C ILE A 77 -2.29 -45.74 -33.69
N CYS A 78 -2.13 -45.22 -34.91
CA CYS A 78 -3.25 -44.76 -35.71
C CYS A 78 -3.95 -45.99 -36.29
N VAL A 79 -5.23 -45.81 -36.64
CA VAL A 79 -6.16 -46.81 -37.21
C VAL A 79 -6.91 -47.62 -36.15
N PHE A 80 -7.85 -46.97 -35.44
CA PHE A 80 -9.16 -47.51 -34.99
C PHE A 80 -9.85 -46.48 -34.07
N LYS A 81 -10.12 -45.26 -34.56
CA LYS A 81 -10.55 -44.13 -33.69
C LYS A 81 -11.71 -43.30 -34.23
N SER A 82 -12.62 -43.87 -35.02
CA SER A 82 -13.77 -43.10 -35.55
C SER A 82 -15.15 -43.50 -35.03
N PHE A 83 -15.29 -44.50 -34.15
CA PHE A 83 -16.63 -44.89 -33.67
C PHE A 83 -16.80 -44.72 -32.14
N ASN A 84 -15.87 -45.18 -31.32
CA ASN A 84 -15.97 -45.02 -29.86
C ASN A 84 -15.77 -43.58 -29.37
N GLY A 85 -15.07 -42.73 -30.13
CA GLY A 85 -14.91 -41.31 -29.81
C GLY A 85 -16.21 -40.52 -29.95
N LEU A 86 -17.02 -40.82 -30.98
CA LEU A 86 -18.32 -40.16 -31.19
C LEU A 86 -19.33 -40.53 -30.11
N VAL A 87 -19.32 -41.78 -29.63
CA VAL A 87 -20.18 -42.25 -28.53
C VAL A 87 -19.75 -41.66 -27.18
N ALA A 88 -18.45 -41.50 -26.95
CA ALA A 88 -17.95 -40.84 -25.74
C ALA A 88 -18.29 -39.34 -25.72
N ILE A 89 -18.16 -38.66 -26.86
CA ILE A 89 -18.49 -37.23 -27.00
C ILE A 89 -20.00 -37.01 -26.84
N SER A 90 -20.86 -37.85 -27.43
CA SER A 90 -22.31 -37.73 -27.26
C SER A 90 -22.73 -37.95 -25.81
N SER A 91 -22.13 -38.93 -25.13
CA SER A 91 -22.37 -39.19 -23.71
C SER A 91 -21.92 -38.02 -22.82
N TRP A 92 -20.79 -37.38 -23.13
CA TRP A 92 -20.30 -36.20 -22.42
C TRP A 92 -21.19 -34.97 -22.64
N ILE A 93 -21.68 -34.74 -23.85
CA ILE A 93 -22.59 -33.63 -24.16
C ILE A 93 -23.94 -33.85 -23.49
N SER A 94 -24.45 -35.10 -23.46
CA SER A 94 -25.67 -35.44 -22.72
C SER A 94 -25.53 -35.22 -21.22
N PHE A 95 -24.36 -35.54 -20.64
CA PHE A 95 -24.10 -35.31 -19.22
C PHE A 95 -24.01 -33.81 -18.88
N LEU A 96 -23.31 -33.02 -19.71
CA LEU A 96 -23.21 -31.56 -19.51
C LEU A 96 -24.55 -30.84 -19.70
N SER A 97 -25.36 -31.29 -20.66
CA SER A 97 -26.71 -30.73 -20.87
C SER A 97 -27.66 -31.10 -19.73
N ALA A 98 -27.58 -32.32 -19.18
CA ALA A 98 -28.33 -32.71 -17.98
C ALA A 98 -27.90 -31.90 -16.74
N MET A 99 -26.60 -31.64 -16.57
CA MET A 99 -26.10 -30.77 -15.51
C MET A 99 -26.57 -29.31 -15.67
N ALA A 100 -26.56 -28.77 -16.90
CA ALA A 100 -27.04 -27.43 -17.17
C ALA A 100 -28.55 -27.29 -16.92
N LEU A 101 -29.34 -28.28 -17.34
CA LEU A 101 -30.78 -28.34 -17.06
C LEU A 101 -31.06 -28.49 -15.56
N GLY A 102 -30.30 -29.35 -14.86
CA GLY A 102 -30.37 -29.48 -13.40
C GLY A 102 -30.01 -28.19 -12.68
N TYR A 103 -29.01 -27.46 -13.16
CA TYR A 103 -28.62 -26.15 -12.63
C TYR A 103 -29.73 -25.10 -12.85
N LEU A 104 -30.35 -25.07 -14.04
CA LEU A 104 -31.47 -24.18 -14.34
C LEU A 104 -32.73 -24.52 -13.53
N TYR A 105 -32.95 -25.80 -13.21
CA TYR A 105 -34.11 -26.26 -12.44
C TYR A 105 -33.93 -26.05 -10.92
N LEU A 106 -32.71 -26.21 -10.39
CA LEU A 106 -32.38 -25.99 -8.97
C LEU A 106 -32.14 -24.52 -8.62
N PHE A 107 -31.73 -23.69 -9.60
CA PHE A 107 -31.50 -22.26 -9.42
C PHE A 107 -32.36 -21.39 -10.36
N PRO A 108 -33.70 -21.37 -10.22
CA PRO A 108 -34.55 -20.51 -11.04
C PRO A 108 -34.49 -19.07 -10.52
N ARG A 109 -33.38 -18.36 -10.73
CA ARG A 109 -33.26 -16.89 -10.61
C ARG A 109 -31.90 -16.37 -11.08
N PHE A 110 -31.71 -16.30 -12.40
CA PHE A 110 -30.94 -15.19 -12.98
C PHE A 110 -31.94 -14.15 -13.48
N GLN A 111 -32.49 -13.39 -12.55
CA GLN A 111 -32.94 -12.04 -12.88
C GLN A 111 -31.68 -11.26 -13.25
N LEU A 112 -31.63 -10.82 -14.50
CA LEU A 112 -30.77 -9.76 -14.98
C LEU A 112 -30.74 -8.68 -13.90
N VAL A 113 -29.58 -8.43 -13.29
CA VAL A 113 -29.41 -7.42 -12.23
C VAL A 113 -29.61 -6.05 -12.88
N LYS A 114 -30.88 -5.66 -13.01
CA LYS A 114 -31.29 -4.27 -13.00
C LYS A 114 -30.88 -3.78 -11.62
N ARG A 115 -29.94 -2.84 -11.59
CA ARG A 115 -29.48 -2.13 -10.40
C ARG A 115 -30.68 -1.52 -9.68
N SER A 116 -31.29 -2.28 -8.77
CA SER A 116 -32.28 -1.76 -7.84
C SER A 116 -31.50 -1.10 -6.72
N SER A 117 -31.48 0.23 -6.72
CA SER A 117 -31.28 0.96 -5.49
C SER A 117 -32.26 0.42 -4.46
N TYR A 118 -31.78 0.13 -3.25
CA TYR A 118 -32.63 0.27 -2.10
C TYR A 118 -33.02 1.76 -2.06
N GLY A 119 -34.32 2.04 -2.16
CA GLY A 119 -34.87 3.39 -2.18
C GLY A 119 -34.47 4.17 -0.93
N ILE A 120 -33.46 5.01 -1.10
CA ILE A 120 -33.33 6.27 -0.37
C ILE A 120 -34.10 7.29 -1.21
N PRO A 121 -34.94 8.18 -0.64
CA PRO A 121 -35.74 9.11 -1.43
C PRO A 121 -34.83 9.92 -2.34
N ASP A 122 -35.18 9.97 -3.63
CA ASP A 122 -34.49 10.75 -4.66
C ASP A 122 -34.34 12.22 -4.23
N SER A 123 -33.14 12.57 -3.76
CA SER A 123 -32.66 13.94 -3.78
C SER A 123 -31.76 14.08 -5.01
N ASN A 124 -32.32 14.59 -6.11
CA ASN A 124 -31.66 15.12 -7.31
C ASN A 124 -30.12 15.12 -7.27
N VAL A 125 -29.48 13.98 -7.58
CA VAL A 125 -28.04 13.92 -7.75
C VAL A 125 -27.74 14.32 -9.19
N SER A 126 -27.23 15.54 -9.33
CA SER A 126 -26.57 16.02 -10.54
C SER A 126 -25.49 15.01 -10.96
N ASN A 127 -25.33 14.83 -12.27
CA ASN A 127 -24.53 13.81 -12.94
C ASN A 127 -22.99 13.98 -12.77
N GLY A 128 -22.53 14.40 -11.59
CA GLY A 128 -21.12 14.57 -11.23
C GLY A 128 -20.65 13.50 -10.26
N THR A 129 -19.48 12.93 -10.52
CA THR A 129 -18.77 12.05 -9.58
C THR A 129 -18.62 12.72 -8.22
N CYS A 130 -19.14 12.13 -7.14
CA CYS A 130 -19.05 12.76 -5.83
C CYS A 130 -17.60 12.84 -5.34
N ASN A 131 -17.14 14.05 -5.02
CA ASN A 131 -15.88 14.26 -4.34
C ASN A 131 -16.07 14.19 -2.82
N VAL A 132 -15.83 13.02 -2.22
CA VAL A 132 -15.96 12.79 -0.77
C VAL A 132 -15.01 13.65 0.08
N PHE A 133 -13.98 14.25 -0.52
CA PHE A 133 -13.00 15.09 0.17
C PHE A 133 -13.41 16.58 0.25
N GLU A 134 -14.52 16.96 -0.39
CA GLU A 134 -15.07 18.31 -0.34
C GLU A 134 -16.39 18.34 0.43
N GLY A 135 -16.42 19.11 1.51
CA GLY A 135 -17.47 19.00 2.51
C GLY A 135 -17.26 19.97 3.67
N SER A 136 -17.96 19.69 4.76
CA SER A 136 -17.85 20.41 6.02
C SER A 136 -17.91 19.46 7.21
N TRP A 137 -17.35 19.91 8.33
CA TRP A 137 -17.54 19.22 9.60
C TRP A 137 -18.88 19.60 10.19
N ILE A 138 -19.69 18.61 10.51
CA ILE A 138 -20.98 18.77 11.17
C ILE A 138 -20.94 18.10 12.54
N TYR A 139 -21.65 18.67 13.50
CA TYR A 139 -21.77 18.08 14.82
C TYR A 139 -22.79 16.93 14.77
N ASP A 140 -22.39 15.76 15.28
CA ASP A 140 -23.22 14.56 15.34
C ASP A 140 -23.20 13.99 16.75
N LYS A 141 -24.38 13.86 17.35
CA LYS A 141 -24.55 13.33 18.72
C LYS A 141 -24.16 11.86 18.83
N ASN A 142 -24.26 11.10 17.74
CA ASN A 142 -24.00 9.66 17.67
C ASN A 142 -22.50 9.33 17.64
N TYR A 143 -21.64 10.30 17.35
CA TYR A 143 -20.18 10.13 17.43
C TYR A 143 -19.71 10.22 18.89
N PRO A 144 -18.50 9.78 19.25
CA PRO A 144 -17.62 8.92 18.46
C PRO A 144 -18.21 7.52 18.26
N LEU A 145 -17.70 6.80 17.26
CA LEU A 145 -18.16 5.46 16.90
C LEU A 145 -17.70 4.37 17.88
N TYR A 146 -16.76 4.68 18.77
CA TYR A 146 -16.24 3.78 19.79
C TYR A 146 -15.70 4.54 20.99
N ASP A 147 -15.52 3.83 22.10
CA ASP A 147 -14.82 4.32 23.29
C ASP A 147 -13.36 3.86 23.25
N ALA A 148 -12.42 4.80 23.04
CA ALA A 148 -10.99 4.49 22.97
C ALA A 148 -10.45 3.87 24.27
N SER A 149 -11.07 4.13 25.42
CA SER A 149 -10.64 3.54 26.70
C SER A 149 -10.88 2.03 26.75
N LYS A 150 -11.79 1.51 25.91
CA LYS A 150 -12.10 0.08 25.79
C LYS A 150 -11.30 -0.62 24.70
N CYS A 151 -10.49 0.12 23.94
CA CYS A 151 -9.67 -0.45 22.87
C CYS A 151 -8.21 -0.60 23.33
N PRO A 152 -7.69 -1.83 23.49
CA PRO A 152 -6.35 -2.06 24.03
C PRO A 152 -5.22 -1.68 23.07
N PHE A 153 -5.54 -1.36 21.82
CA PHE A 153 -4.57 -1.04 20.76
C PHE A 153 -4.28 0.45 20.63
N VAL A 154 -5.05 1.32 21.29
CA VAL A 154 -4.76 2.77 21.31
C VAL A 154 -3.53 3.02 22.16
N GLU A 155 -2.48 3.59 21.58
CA GLU A 155 -1.32 4.02 22.33
C GLU A 155 -1.74 5.08 23.36
N ARG A 156 -1.20 4.98 24.57
CA ARG A 156 -1.41 5.98 25.63
C ARG A 156 -1.21 7.41 25.12
N GLY A 157 -0.24 7.67 24.25
CA GLY A 157 0.02 8.99 23.68
C GLY A 157 -1.14 9.61 22.88
N PHE A 158 -2.08 8.81 22.36
CA PHE A 158 -3.21 9.27 21.55
C PHE A 158 -4.55 9.21 22.29
N ASN A 159 -4.64 8.52 23.44
CA ASN A 159 -5.85 8.47 24.26
C ASN A 159 -5.98 9.72 25.15
N CYS A 160 -6.42 10.82 24.56
CA CYS A 160 -6.50 12.12 25.22
C CYS A 160 -7.43 12.13 26.43
N LEU A 161 -8.57 11.44 26.36
CA LEU A 161 -9.53 11.36 27.47
C LEU A 161 -8.90 10.65 28.67
N ALA A 162 -8.22 9.51 28.45
CA ALA A 162 -7.49 8.82 29.51
C ALA A 162 -6.32 9.64 30.08
N ASN A 163 -5.73 10.55 29.29
CA ASN A 163 -4.72 11.50 29.74
C ASN A 163 -5.29 12.81 30.33
N GLY A 164 -6.56 12.81 30.73
CA GLY A 164 -7.16 13.91 31.49
C GLY A 164 -7.75 15.05 30.65
N ARG A 165 -7.96 14.85 29.34
CA ARG A 165 -8.74 15.78 28.52
C ARG A 165 -10.19 15.77 29.00
N LYS A 166 -10.70 16.94 29.40
CA LYS A 166 -12.06 17.09 29.98
C LYS A 166 -13.11 17.40 28.91
N ASP A 167 -12.74 18.05 27.83
CA ASP A 167 -13.65 18.37 26.73
C ASP A 167 -13.73 17.19 25.74
N GLY A 168 -14.84 16.47 25.73
CA GLY A 168 -15.10 15.37 24.78
C GLY A 168 -15.72 15.81 23.44
N GLY A 169 -16.04 17.10 23.28
CA GLY A 169 -16.79 17.61 22.12
C GLY A 169 -16.05 17.51 20.78
N TYR A 170 -14.72 17.43 20.79
CA TYR A 170 -13.92 17.27 19.56
C TYR A 170 -14.20 15.93 18.85
N ALA A 171 -14.61 14.89 19.60
CA ALA A 171 -14.92 13.58 19.04
C ALA A 171 -16.32 13.51 18.42
N LYS A 172 -17.13 14.56 18.54
CA LYS A 172 -18.53 14.64 18.07
C LYS A 172 -18.68 15.20 16.65
N TRP A 173 -17.59 15.34 15.90
CA TRP A 173 -17.63 15.93 14.56
C TRP A 173 -17.53 14.85 13.50
N ARG A 174 -18.51 14.81 12.60
CA ARG A 174 -18.55 13.96 11.40
C ARG A 174 -18.28 14.81 10.15
N TRP A 175 -17.61 14.23 9.17
CA TRP A 175 -17.44 14.88 7.86
C TRP A 175 -18.65 14.60 6.96
N GLN A 176 -19.21 15.67 6.39
CA GLN A 176 -20.30 15.60 5.44
C GLN A 176 -19.83 16.13 4.08
N PRO A 177 -19.68 15.27 3.06
CA PRO A 177 -19.42 15.73 1.70
C PRO A 177 -20.58 16.61 1.18
N LYS A 178 -20.28 17.53 0.27
CA LYS A 178 -21.27 18.50 -0.24
C LYS A 178 -22.40 17.85 -1.05
N ASN A 179 -22.05 16.87 -1.88
CA ASN A 179 -22.93 16.36 -2.94
C ASN A 179 -23.22 14.85 -2.80
N CYS A 180 -22.83 14.24 -1.69
CA CYS A 180 -23.17 12.85 -1.37
C CYS A 180 -22.95 12.56 0.11
N ASP A 181 -23.34 11.36 0.52
CA ASP A 181 -23.12 10.84 1.86
C ASP A 181 -22.03 9.77 1.89
N ILE A 182 -21.29 9.73 3.00
CA ILE A 182 -20.43 8.60 3.33
C ILE A 182 -21.34 7.49 3.91
N PRO A 183 -21.24 6.24 3.43
CA PRO A 183 -22.03 5.14 3.98
C PRO A 183 -21.87 5.00 5.49
N THR A 184 -22.96 4.75 6.19
CA THR A 184 -22.94 4.55 7.65
C THR A 184 -22.00 3.41 8.03
N PHE A 185 -21.10 3.68 8.96
CA PHE A 185 -20.16 2.68 9.45
C PHE A 185 -20.87 1.52 10.16
N ASN A 186 -20.56 0.29 9.75
CA ASN A 186 -20.99 -0.92 10.44
C ASN A 186 -19.83 -1.92 10.51
N ALA A 187 -19.26 -2.07 11.70
CA ALA A 187 -18.08 -2.90 11.92
C ALA A 187 -18.27 -4.35 11.48
N ARG A 188 -19.45 -4.96 11.71
CA ARG A 188 -19.71 -6.37 11.37
C ARG A 188 -19.71 -6.59 9.85
N ILE A 189 -20.35 -5.70 9.09
CA ILE A 189 -20.37 -5.75 7.62
C ILE A 189 -18.96 -5.58 7.07
N ILE A 190 -18.20 -4.62 7.61
CA ILE A 190 -16.83 -4.37 7.17
C ILE A 190 -15.95 -5.57 7.49
N LEU A 191 -16.00 -6.11 8.71
CA LEU A 191 -15.23 -7.30 9.09
C LEU A 191 -15.49 -8.50 8.16
N GLU A 192 -16.74 -8.75 7.75
CA GLU A 192 -17.04 -9.79 6.75
C GLU A 192 -16.45 -9.47 5.37
N LYS A 193 -16.55 -8.21 4.93
CA LYS A 193 -15.99 -7.78 3.66
C LYS A 193 -14.47 -7.95 3.59
N PHE A 194 -13.81 -7.82 4.73
CA PHE A 194 -12.37 -8.00 4.90
C PHE A 194 -11.97 -9.40 5.35
N ARG A 195 -12.90 -10.37 5.40
CA ARG A 195 -12.59 -11.74 5.79
C ARG A 195 -11.51 -12.33 4.86
N GLY A 196 -10.47 -12.90 5.47
CA GLY A 196 -9.33 -13.47 4.74
C GLY A 196 -8.43 -12.45 4.04
N LYS A 197 -8.58 -11.15 4.32
CA LYS A 197 -7.79 -10.09 3.68
C LYS A 197 -6.68 -9.56 4.57
N ARG A 198 -5.70 -8.94 3.93
CA ARG A 198 -4.61 -8.21 4.56
C ARG A 198 -4.63 -6.73 4.18
N VAL A 199 -4.73 -5.87 5.20
CA VAL A 199 -4.68 -4.42 5.08
C VAL A 199 -3.35 -3.93 5.63
N VAL A 200 -2.62 -3.10 4.88
CA VAL A 200 -1.29 -2.65 5.27
C VAL A 200 -1.21 -1.13 5.22
N PHE A 201 -0.83 -0.53 6.34
CA PHE A 201 -0.49 0.89 6.46
C PHE A 201 1.03 1.05 6.42
N VAL A 202 1.51 1.97 5.60
CA VAL A 202 2.95 2.26 5.46
C VAL A 202 3.18 3.75 5.56
N GLY A 203 4.02 4.17 6.51
CA GLY A 203 4.40 5.57 6.59
C GLY A 203 4.94 6.01 7.93
N ASP A 204 4.62 7.24 8.31
CA ASP A 204 5.05 7.85 9.55
C ASP A 204 4.08 7.56 10.71
N SER A 205 4.26 8.25 11.84
CA SER A 205 3.44 8.08 13.03
C SER A 205 1.97 8.41 12.81
N LEU A 206 1.60 9.20 11.79
CA LEU A 206 0.21 9.51 11.48
C LEU A 206 -0.46 8.36 10.74
N SER A 207 0.28 7.54 9.99
CA SER A 207 -0.24 6.25 9.48
C SER A 207 -0.55 5.32 10.64
N ARG A 208 0.32 5.30 11.66
CA ARG A 208 0.09 4.49 12.86
C ARG A 208 -1.18 4.90 13.61
N THR A 209 -1.42 6.20 13.80
CA THR A 209 -2.66 6.66 14.45
C THR A 209 -3.91 6.25 13.65
N GLN A 210 -3.86 6.26 12.31
CA GLN A 210 -4.97 5.77 11.48
C GLN A 210 -5.15 4.25 11.57
N TRP A 211 -4.05 3.49 11.64
CA TRP A 211 -4.05 2.05 11.86
C TRP A 211 -4.71 1.69 13.21
N GLU A 212 -4.33 2.37 14.30
CA GLU A 212 -4.96 2.19 15.63
C GLU A 212 -6.45 2.52 15.61
N SER A 213 -6.83 3.63 14.95
CA SER A 213 -8.23 4.01 14.75
C SER A 213 -9.03 2.92 14.03
N LEU A 214 -8.51 2.37 12.92
CA LEU A 214 -9.22 1.34 12.15
C LEU A 214 -9.46 0.09 12.99
N ILE A 215 -8.44 -0.35 13.74
CA ILE A 215 -8.57 -1.50 14.63
C ILE A 215 -9.67 -1.24 15.67
N CYS A 216 -9.67 -0.07 16.31
CA CYS A 216 -10.66 0.23 17.35
C CYS A 216 -12.08 0.40 16.80
N LEU A 217 -12.24 0.95 15.61
CA LEU A 217 -13.51 0.97 14.88
C LEU A 217 -14.04 -0.45 14.68
N LEU A 218 -13.22 -1.34 14.13
CA LEU A 218 -13.60 -2.71 13.84
C LEU A 218 -13.83 -3.55 15.11
N MET A 219 -13.09 -3.27 16.18
CA MET A 219 -13.26 -3.92 17.47
C MET A 219 -14.71 -3.84 17.95
N THR A 220 -15.48 -2.80 17.62
CA THR A 220 -16.90 -2.69 18.01
C THR A 220 -17.77 -3.83 17.47
N GLY A 221 -17.40 -4.44 16.33
CA GLY A 221 -18.14 -5.53 15.69
C GLY A 221 -17.66 -6.94 16.02
N VAL A 222 -16.70 -7.09 16.94
CA VAL A 222 -16.17 -8.38 17.38
C VAL A 222 -16.89 -8.84 18.65
N GLU A 223 -17.38 -10.08 18.70
CA GLU A 223 -18.05 -10.63 19.88
C GLU A 223 -17.03 -10.97 20.98
N ASP A 224 -16.12 -11.91 20.72
CA ASP A 224 -15.02 -12.24 21.64
C ASP A 224 -13.77 -11.42 21.34
N LYS A 225 -13.49 -10.43 22.19
CA LYS A 225 -12.32 -9.54 22.04
C LYS A 225 -10.98 -10.27 22.16
N ASN A 226 -10.93 -11.44 22.80
CA ASN A 226 -9.69 -12.23 22.92
C ASN A 226 -9.24 -12.81 21.57
N THR A 227 -10.13 -12.84 20.57
CA THR A 227 -9.81 -13.25 19.20
C THR A 227 -9.03 -12.19 18.42
N VAL A 228 -8.77 -11.02 19.02
CA VAL A 228 -8.01 -9.92 18.41
C VAL A 228 -6.73 -9.67 19.19
N TYR A 229 -5.58 -9.87 18.56
CA TYR A 229 -4.28 -9.77 19.22
C TYR A 229 -3.17 -9.30 18.27
N GLU A 230 -2.08 -8.78 18.84
CA GLU A 230 -0.88 -8.42 18.09
C GLU A 230 -0.08 -9.69 17.77
N VAL A 231 0.26 -9.89 16.49
CA VAL A 231 0.76 -11.16 15.96
C VAL A 231 2.14 -11.58 16.49
N LYS A 232 2.93 -10.64 17.02
CA LYS A 232 4.24 -10.90 17.63
C LYS A 232 4.24 -10.74 19.16
N GLY A 233 3.08 -10.49 19.78
CA GLY A 233 2.97 -10.18 21.21
C GLY A 233 3.74 -8.93 21.64
N HIS A 234 4.10 -8.05 20.72
CA HIS A 234 4.89 -6.87 21.03
C HIS A 234 4.05 -5.84 21.81
N LYS A 235 4.66 -5.23 22.83
CA LYS A 235 4.12 -3.98 23.38
C LYS A 235 4.25 -2.89 22.31
N ILE A 236 3.14 -2.22 22.04
CA ILE A 236 3.08 -1.15 21.07
C ILE A 236 3.98 0.01 21.55
N THR A 237 5.01 0.36 20.78
CA THR A 237 5.96 1.46 21.10
C THR A 237 6.20 2.38 19.91
N LYS A 238 6.62 3.63 20.18
CA LYS A 238 6.78 4.69 19.16
C LYS A 238 7.75 4.38 18.02
N ASN A 239 8.78 3.57 18.27
CA ASN A 239 9.87 3.33 17.32
C ASN A 239 9.80 1.97 16.63
N ILE A 240 8.75 1.19 16.90
CA ILE A 240 8.62 -0.14 16.33
C ILE A 240 8.49 -0.06 14.80
N ARG A 241 9.23 -0.93 14.09
CA ARG A 241 9.23 -0.95 12.62
C ARG A 241 8.02 -1.66 12.03
N PHE A 242 7.44 -2.61 12.77
CA PHE A 242 6.30 -3.41 12.35
C PHE A 242 5.35 -3.69 13.52
N LEU A 243 4.06 -3.52 13.29
CA LEU A 243 2.96 -3.98 14.16
C LEU A 243 1.94 -4.71 13.29
N GLY A 244 1.45 -5.85 13.73
CA GLY A 244 0.36 -6.55 13.03
C GLY A 244 -0.70 -6.97 14.02
N VAL A 245 -1.96 -6.63 13.74
CA VAL A 245 -3.10 -7.10 14.55
C VAL A 245 -3.94 -8.05 13.71
N LEU A 246 -4.20 -9.23 14.28
CA LEU A 246 -5.01 -10.27 13.66
C LEU A 246 -6.38 -10.32 14.33
N PHE A 247 -7.44 -10.18 13.54
CA PHE A 247 -8.81 -10.49 13.91
C PHE A 247 -9.07 -11.95 13.53
N SER A 248 -8.73 -12.89 14.41
CA SER A 248 -8.67 -14.32 14.09
C SER A 248 -10.01 -14.91 13.62
N SER A 249 -11.13 -14.52 14.23
CA SER A 249 -12.48 -14.91 13.80
C SER A 249 -12.84 -14.52 12.36
N PHE A 250 -12.10 -13.57 11.79
CA PHE A 250 -12.27 -13.07 10.43
C PHE A 250 -11.11 -13.44 9.51
N ASN A 251 -10.03 -14.02 10.04
CA ASN A 251 -8.77 -14.15 9.33
C ASN A 251 -8.35 -12.83 8.65
N LEU A 252 -8.59 -11.69 9.31
CA LEU A 252 -8.27 -10.35 8.82
C LEU A 252 -7.01 -9.87 9.54
N ARG A 253 -5.98 -9.54 8.76
CA ARG A 253 -4.74 -8.98 9.28
C ARG A 253 -4.61 -7.51 8.92
N ILE A 254 -4.35 -6.68 9.92
CA ILE A 254 -4.13 -5.24 9.74
C ILE A 254 -2.73 -4.90 10.23
N ASP A 255 -1.84 -4.60 9.29
CA ASP A 255 -0.43 -4.35 9.55
C ASP A 255 -0.09 -2.86 9.44
N PHE A 256 0.91 -2.43 10.21
CA PHE A 256 1.57 -1.15 10.09
C PHE A 256 3.08 -1.36 9.94
N TYR A 257 3.65 -0.76 8.90
CA TYR A 257 5.09 -0.64 8.69
C TYR A 257 5.53 0.81 8.80
N ARG A 258 6.45 1.08 9.74
CA ARG A 258 7.00 2.40 9.95
C ARG A 258 8.03 2.70 8.86
N SER A 259 7.63 3.35 7.78
CA SER A 259 8.51 3.87 6.72
C SER A 259 8.31 5.38 6.57
N VAL A 260 8.90 6.13 7.49
CA VAL A 260 8.66 7.58 7.67
C VAL A 260 8.86 8.40 6.39
N PHE A 261 9.88 8.04 5.60
CA PHE A 261 10.25 8.75 4.38
C PHE A 261 9.94 7.96 3.11
N LEU A 262 9.40 6.73 3.22
CA LEU A 262 9.25 5.71 2.17
C LEU A 262 10.57 5.23 1.53
N VAL A 263 11.62 6.04 1.54
CA VAL A 263 12.96 5.74 1.04
C VAL A 263 13.93 5.39 2.16
N GLN A 264 15.08 4.82 1.80
CA GLN A 264 16.09 4.40 2.78
C GLN A 264 16.69 5.58 3.53
N HIS A 265 16.59 5.52 4.86
CA HIS A 265 17.29 6.40 5.78
C HIS A 265 18.49 5.66 6.37
N GLY A 266 19.68 6.23 6.25
CA GLY A 266 20.91 5.58 6.73
C GLY A 266 22.02 6.55 7.06
N ARG A 267 23.19 6.01 7.42
CA ARG A 267 24.40 6.81 7.66
C ARG A 267 24.79 7.58 6.40
N ALA A 268 25.32 8.79 6.60
CA ALA A 268 25.86 9.58 5.50
C ALA A 268 27.06 8.89 4.83
N PRO A 269 27.34 9.17 3.55
CA PRO A 269 28.54 8.67 2.87
C PRO A 269 29.83 9.03 3.62
N ARG A 270 30.87 8.19 3.52
CA ARG A 270 32.13 8.37 4.28
C ARG A 270 32.82 9.72 4.02
N LEU A 271 32.68 10.26 2.82
CA LEU A 271 33.26 11.54 2.39
C LEU A 271 32.37 12.75 2.73
N ALA A 272 31.22 12.54 3.37
CA ALA A 272 30.34 13.63 3.78
C ALA A 272 31.01 14.49 4.87
N PRO A 273 30.70 15.79 4.93
CA PRO A 273 31.15 16.64 6.03
C PRO A 273 30.74 16.05 7.39
N LYS A 274 31.64 16.07 8.40
CA LYS A 274 31.44 15.44 9.72
C LYS A 274 30.15 15.86 10.46
N TRP A 275 29.63 17.03 10.13
CA TRP A 275 28.40 17.56 10.72
C TRP A 275 27.14 16.91 10.12
N VAL A 276 27.19 16.35 8.90
CA VAL A 276 26.15 15.51 8.31
C VAL A 276 26.19 14.14 9.00
N LYS A 277 25.07 13.72 9.60
CA LYS A 277 24.99 12.45 10.35
C LYS A 277 24.34 11.34 9.55
N THR A 278 23.28 11.66 8.82
CA THR A 278 22.52 10.69 8.05
C THR A 278 22.22 11.21 6.65
N ALA A 279 21.77 10.30 5.79
CA ALA A 279 21.28 10.64 4.46
C ALA A 279 19.99 9.87 4.15
N LEU A 280 19.09 10.52 3.41
CA LEU A 280 17.97 9.88 2.73
C LEU A 280 18.38 9.56 1.30
N ARG A 281 18.38 8.29 0.94
CA ARG A 281 18.71 7.82 -0.41
C ARG A 281 17.46 7.90 -1.27
N LEU A 282 17.30 9.01 -1.97
CA LEU A 282 16.04 9.34 -2.66
C LEU A 282 15.73 8.40 -3.84
N ASP A 283 16.72 7.67 -4.33
CA ASP A 283 16.67 6.69 -5.42
C ASP A 283 16.52 5.24 -4.95
N LYS A 284 16.35 5.01 -3.64
CA LYS A 284 16.17 3.67 -3.08
C LYS A 284 14.99 3.64 -2.13
N LEU A 285 13.99 2.82 -2.44
CA LEU A 285 12.86 2.58 -1.55
C LEU A 285 13.33 1.84 -0.28
N ASP A 286 12.57 2.00 0.81
CA ASP A 286 12.80 1.32 2.08
C ASP A 286 13.05 -0.18 1.87
N ASP A 287 14.03 -0.72 2.58
CA ASP A 287 14.51 -2.09 2.40
C ASP A 287 13.45 -3.15 2.75
N ILE A 288 12.53 -2.79 3.64
CA ILE A 288 11.36 -3.59 4.02
C ILE A 288 10.19 -3.52 3.02
N SER A 289 10.34 -2.85 1.88
CA SER A 289 9.23 -2.66 0.92
C SER A 289 8.64 -3.96 0.36
N HIS A 290 9.42 -5.05 0.34
CA HIS A 290 8.96 -6.36 -0.09
C HIS A 290 7.84 -6.94 0.80
N GLU A 291 7.78 -6.53 2.07
CA GLU A 291 6.77 -6.98 3.05
C GLU A 291 5.35 -6.42 2.79
N TRP A 292 5.23 -5.47 1.86
CA TRP A 292 3.98 -4.73 1.59
C TRP A 292 3.20 -5.30 0.40
N ILE A 293 3.87 -6.08 -0.45
CA ILE A 293 3.41 -6.43 -1.80
C ILE A 293 2.20 -7.38 -1.78
N ASP A 294 2.15 -8.30 -0.83
CA ASP A 294 1.11 -9.32 -0.69
C ASP A 294 -0.12 -8.85 0.10
N SER A 295 -0.46 -7.57 -0.02
CA SER A 295 -1.63 -6.96 0.63
C SER A 295 -2.83 -6.81 -0.31
N ASP A 296 -4.04 -6.84 0.22
CA ASP A 296 -5.26 -6.58 -0.55
C ASP A 296 -5.62 -5.08 -0.55
N VAL A 297 -5.22 -4.37 0.50
CA VAL A 297 -5.33 -2.91 0.62
C VAL A 297 -4.03 -2.34 1.17
N LEU A 298 -3.46 -1.38 0.45
CA LEU A 298 -2.18 -0.76 0.80
C LEU A 298 -2.34 0.76 0.92
N ILE A 299 -2.14 1.29 2.12
CA ILE A 299 -2.35 2.70 2.44
C ILE A 299 -1.01 3.34 2.81
N PHE A 300 -0.57 4.31 1.99
CA PHE A 300 0.65 5.05 2.22
C PHE A 300 0.38 6.44 2.81
N ASN A 301 1.29 6.92 3.66
CA ASN A 301 1.45 8.34 3.93
C ASN A 301 2.94 8.70 4.08
N SER A 302 3.26 9.97 3.86
CA SER A 302 4.55 10.56 4.23
C SER A 302 4.46 12.07 4.13
N GLY A 303 5.10 12.79 5.05
CA GLY A 303 5.17 14.26 4.96
C GLY A 303 5.57 14.96 6.24
N HIS A 304 5.19 14.44 7.41
CA HIS A 304 5.40 15.13 8.69
C HIS A 304 6.87 15.36 9.05
N TRP A 305 7.75 14.47 8.60
CA TRP A 305 9.19 14.58 8.83
C TRP A 305 9.91 15.37 7.74
N TRP A 306 9.24 15.71 6.64
CA TRP A 306 9.79 16.48 5.52
C TRP A 306 9.77 17.97 5.80
N THR A 307 10.51 18.39 6.84
CA THR A 307 10.70 19.80 7.20
C THR A 307 12.18 20.10 7.37
N LYS A 308 12.57 21.36 7.17
CA LYS A 308 13.96 21.79 7.38
C LYS A 308 14.41 21.55 8.84
N SER A 309 13.55 21.82 9.82
CA SER A 309 13.82 21.59 11.25
C SER A 309 14.17 20.13 11.51
N ARG A 310 13.28 19.21 11.13
CA ARG A 310 13.47 17.78 11.39
C ARG A 310 14.68 17.24 10.62
N LEU A 311 14.75 17.47 9.31
CA LEU A 311 15.80 16.90 8.47
C LEU A 311 17.17 17.51 8.75
N PHE A 312 17.32 18.82 8.59
CA PHE A 312 18.64 19.45 8.55
C PHE A 312 19.15 19.85 9.93
N HIS A 313 18.28 20.34 10.83
CA HIS A 313 18.70 20.86 12.12
C HIS A 313 18.77 19.76 13.20
N GLU A 314 17.71 18.96 13.34
CA GLU A 314 17.63 17.94 14.39
C GLU A 314 18.37 16.66 13.99
N MET A 315 18.05 16.09 12.82
CA MET A 315 18.65 14.83 12.38
C MET A 315 20.00 15.00 11.68
N ARG A 316 20.34 16.22 11.25
CA ARG A 316 21.49 16.51 10.38
C ARG A 316 21.53 15.56 9.16
N CYS A 317 20.36 15.37 8.56
CA CYS A 317 20.05 14.43 7.51
C CYS A 317 19.90 15.14 6.17
N TYR A 318 20.68 14.73 5.17
CA TYR A 318 20.69 15.34 3.83
C TYR A 318 20.30 14.34 2.75
N PHE A 319 20.21 14.81 1.52
CA PHE A 319 19.69 13.99 0.42
C PHE A 319 20.82 13.35 -0.36
N GLN A 320 20.71 12.07 -0.64
CA GLN A 320 21.65 11.30 -1.44
C GLN A 320 20.93 10.70 -2.65
N VAL A 321 21.64 10.68 -3.77
CA VAL A 321 21.22 10.03 -5.01
C VAL A 321 22.42 9.29 -5.57
N GLY A 322 22.29 7.97 -5.78
CA GLY A 322 23.44 7.14 -6.13
C GLY A 322 24.53 7.32 -5.09
N ASN A 323 25.72 7.74 -5.53
CA ASN A 323 26.86 8.03 -4.64
C ASN A 323 27.01 9.50 -4.27
N SER A 324 26.14 10.38 -4.77
CA SER A 324 26.27 11.83 -4.63
C SER A 324 25.39 12.36 -3.49
N LEU A 325 26.02 13.05 -2.53
CA LEU A 325 25.34 13.77 -1.46
C LEU A 325 25.02 15.19 -1.91
N SER A 326 23.77 15.62 -1.76
CA SER A 326 23.31 16.97 -2.04
C SER A 326 23.01 17.73 -0.74
N LEU A 327 23.78 18.80 -0.50
CA LEU A 327 23.60 19.69 0.65
C LEU A 327 22.63 20.85 0.37
N ALA A 328 22.42 21.18 -0.91
CA ALA A 328 21.65 22.33 -1.35
C ALA A 328 20.23 21.99 -1.85
N MET A 329 19.89 20.70 -1.99
CA MET A 329 18.60 20.29 -2.52
C MET A 329 17.45 20.72 -1.59
N PRO A 330 16.43 21.43 -2.11
CA PRO A 330 15.26 21.81 -1.31
C PRO A 330 14.46 20.60 -0.84
N VAL A 331 13.82 20.72 0.34
CA VAL A 331 13.02 19.64 0.93
C VAL A 331 11.90 19.16 0.02
N ILE A 332 11.18 20.07 -0.65
CA ILE A 332 10.10 19.71 -1.58
C ILE A 332 10.65 18.97 -2.82
N SER A 333 11.81 19.35 -3.32
CA SER A 333 12.47 18.64 -4.43
C SER A 333 12.92 17.24 -4.00
N GLY A 334 13.47 17.10 -2.78
CA GLY A 334 13.83 15.82 -2.21
C GLY A 334 12.62 14.91 -2.00
N PHE A 335 11.53 15.46 -1.47
CA PHE A 335 10.26 14.75 -1.27
C PHE A 335 9.68 14.27 -2.61
N LYS A 336 9.63 15.14 -3.62
CA LYS A 336 9.19 14.78 -4.97
C LYS A 336 9.97 13.60 -5.51
N ARG A 337 11.30 13.62 -5.38
CA ARG A 337 12.14 12.55 -5.90
C ARG A 337 11.97 11.23 -5.14
N ALA A 338 11.84 11.27 -3.81
CA ALA A 338 11.51 10.09 -3.02
C ALA A 338 10.16 9.49 -3.45
N LEU A 339 9.18 10.34 -3.74
CA LEU A 339 7.86 9.90 -4.17
C LEU A 339 7.86 9.35 -5.60
N GLU A 340 8.70 9.88 -6.50
CA GLU A 340 8.92 9.31 -7.84
C GLU A 340 9.53 7.90 -7.74
N THR A 341 10.46 7.67 -6.80
CA THR A 341 11.01 6.33 -6.52
C THR A 341 9.93 5.38 -5.98
N TRP A 342 9.08 5.84 -5.05
CA TRP A 342 7.93 5.07 -4.59
C TRP A 342 6.95 4.75 -5.72
N ALA A 343 6.65 5.71 -6.59
CA ALA A 343 5.73 5.51 -7.71
C ALA A 343 6.28 4.46 -8.69
N SER A 344 7.56 4.53 -9.04
CA SER A 344 8.21 3.54 -9.90
C SER A 344 8.21 2.14 -9.29
N TRP A 345 8.45 2.02 -7.98
CA TRP A 345 8.32 0.74 -7.29
C TRP A 345 6.88 0.22 -7.28
N ALA A 346 5.90 1.09 -7.03
CA ALA A 346 4.51 0.70 -6.98
C ALA A 346 4.02 0.17 -8.35
N GLU A 347 4.41 0.83 -9.45
CA GLU A 347 4.10 0.40 -10.82
C GLU A 347 4.74 -0.93 -11.22
N THR A 348 5.86 -1.31 -10.60
CA THR A 348 6.62 -2.53 -10.96
C THR A 348 6.29 -3.71 -10.05
N MET A 349 6.00 -3.46 -8.78
CA MET A 349 5.89 -4.52 -7.77
C MET A 349 4.45 -4.84 -7.37
N ILE A 350 3.51 -3.89 -7.50
CA ILE A 350 2.14 -4.10 -7.01
C ILE A 350 1.26 -4.75 -8.07
N ASN A 351 0.61 -5.86 -7.70
CA ASN A 351 -0.44 -6.46 -8.52
C ASN A 351 -1.79 -5.76 -8.31
N THR A 352 -2.16 -4.88 -9.23
CA THR A 352 -3.40 -4.08 -9.15
C THR A 352 -4.70 -4.89 -9.32
N ASN A 353 -4.62 -6.15 -9.77
CA ASN A 353 -5.79 -7.04 -9.82
C ASN A 353 -6.18 -7.53 -8.41
N ARG A 354 -5.22 -7.53 -7.48
CA ARG A 354 -5.43 -7.92 -6.09
C ARG A 354 -5.46 -6.71 -5.16
N THR A 355 -4.49 -5.82 -5.29
CA THR A 355 -4.21 -4.77 -4.31
C THR A 355 -4.85 -3.44 -4.71
N ARG A 356 -5.64 -2.87 -3.81
CA ARG A 356 -6.10 -1.47 -3.91
C ARG A 356 -5.11 -0.56 -3.20
N VAL A 357 -4.55 0.41 -3.92
CA VAL A 357 -3.51 1.31 -3.39
C VAL A 357 -4.09 2.68 -3.09
N PHE A 358 -3.79 3.19 -1.90
CA PHE A 358 -4.17 4.51 -1.43
C PHE A 358 -2.94 5.30 -1.02
N PHE A 359 -2.98 6.61 -1.26
CA PHE A 359 -1.98 7.53 -0.72
C PHE A 359 -2.66 8.71 -0.01
N ARG A 360 -2.49 8.80 1.30
CA ARG A 360 -3.04 9.90 2.10
C ARG A 360 -2.16 11.15 1.96
N THR A 361 -2.82 12.26 1.67
CA THR A 361 -2.17 13.58 1.59
C THR A 361 -1.75 14.09 2.97
N PHE A 362 -0.91 15.12 3.00
CA PHE A 362 -0.34 15.68 4.23
C PHE A 362 -1.43 16.12 5.20
N GLU A 363 -1.26 15.77 6.47
CA GLU A 363 -2.20 16.09 7.54
C GLU A 363 -1.79 17.45 8.15
N SER A 364 -2.69 18.43 8.14
CA SER A 364 -2.34 19.79 8.57
C SER A 364 -2.03 19.85 10.06
N THR A 365 -0.81 20.26 10.40
CA THR A 365 -0.45 20.57 11.80
C THR A 365 -1.03 21.92 12.23
N HIS A 366 -1.23 22.13 13.53
CA HIS A 366 -1.73 23.39 14.10
C HIS A 366 -0.71 24.10 14.99
N TRP A 367 0.58 23.80 14.80
CA TRP A 367 1.67 24.59 15.36
C TRP A 367 1.61 26.04 14.86
N SER A 368 1.92 26.97 15.76
CA SER A 368 1.85 28.41 15.54
C SER A 368 3.09 29.09 16.13
N GLY A 369 3.20 30.41 15.93
CA GLY A 369 4.36 31.21 16.34
C GLY A 369 5.46 31.21 15.28
N LYS A 370 6.36 32.22 15.35
CA LYS A 370 7.41 32.44 14.35
C LYS A 370 8.36 31.25 14.16
N LYS A 371 8.51 30.40 15.20
CA LYS A 371 9.35 29.20 15.21
C LYS A 371 8.54 27.90 15.22
N TRP A 372 7.23 27.93 14.97
CA TRP A 372 6.35 26.75 15.00
C TRP A 372 6.42 25.95 16.32
N ASN A 373 6.59 26.66 17.44
CA ASN A 373 6.77 26.08 18.77
C ASN A 373 5.57 26.28 19.70
N THR A 374 4.53 26.99 19.25
CA THR A 374 3.33 27.22 20.04
C THR A 374 2.22 26.28 19.59
N CYS A 375 1.80 25.39 20.49
CA CYS A 375 0.66 24.50 20.28
C CYS A 375 -0.50 24.93 21.20
N LYS A 376 -1.61 25.35 20.60
CA LYS A 376 -2.85 25.72 21.29
C LYS A 376 -4.03 25.01 20.61
N VAL A 377 -4.48 23.94 21.23
CA VAL A 377 -5.65 23.16 20.79
C VAL A 377 -6.92 23.94 21.13
N THR A 378 -7.84 24.05 20.18
CA THR A 378 -9.14 24.70 20.39
C THR A 378 -10.19 23.71 20.92
N GLN A 379 -11.32 24.20 21.42
CA GLN A 379 -12.42 23.32 21.84
C GLN A 379 -13.37 22.92 20.69
N ARG A 380 -13.35 23.70 19.60
CA ARG A 380 -14.17 23.48 18.40
C ARG A 380 -13.30 23.63 17.14
N PRO A 381 -13.73 23.06 16.01
CA PRO A 381 -13.10 23.30 14.73
C PRO A 381 -13.02 24.80 14.43
N TRP A 382 -11.98 25.21 13.72
CA TRP A 382 -11.85 26.56 13.22
C TRP A 382 -12.94 26.87 12.18
N SER A 383 -13.35 28.14 12.11
CA SER A 383 -14.21 28.63 11.03
C SER A 383 -13.42 29.00 9.76
N LYS A 384 -12.12 29.28 9.91
CA LYS A 384 -11.18 29.59 8.82
C LYS A 384 -9.86 28.85 9.04
N THR A 385 -9.29 28.30 7.98
CA THR A 385 -8.08 27.47 7.98
C THR A 385 -6.77 28.27 7.96
N ASN A 386 -6.83 29.57 7.63
CA ASN A 386 -5.68 30.45 7.49
C ASN A 386 -4.60 29.90 6.52
N GLY A 387 -5.02 29.31 5.39
CA GLY A 387 -4.13 28.77 4.36
C GLY A 387 -3.61 27.35 4.63
N ARG A 388 -3.95 26.74 5.78
CA ARG A 388 -3.51 25.38 6.15
C ARG A 388 -4.18 24.27 5.34
N GLU A 389 -5.18 24.61 4.53
CA GLU A 389 -5.80 23.72 3.56
C GLU A 389 -4.90 23.42 2.35
N ARG A 390 -3.79 24.18 2.19
CA ARG A 390 -2.79 23.98 1.14
C ARG A 390 -1.48 23.48 1.73
N SER A 391 -0.84 22.55 1.03
CA SER A 391 0.47 22.02 1.39
C SER A 391 1.26 21.67 0.15
N GLY A 392 2.49 22.19 0.03
CA GLY A 392 3.39 21.84 -1.07
C GLY A 392 3.71 20.34 -1.11
N VAL A 393 3.69 19.65 0.05
CA VAL A 393 3.81 18.19 0.15
C VAL A 393 2.58 17.53 -0.49
N SER A 394 1.36 17.96 -0.16
CA SER A 394 0.13 17.44 -0.77
C SER A 394 0.06 17.69 -2.27
N GLU A 395 0.50 18.87 -2.74
CA GLU A 395 0.55 19.17 -4.18
C GLU A 395 1.50 18.23 -4.92
N VAL A 396 2.65 17.90 -4.34
CA VAL A 396 3.58 16.91 -4.91
C VAL A 396 2.94 15.52 -4.94
N ILE A 397 2.28 15.10 -3.86
CA ILE A 397 1.57 13.81 -3.80
C ILE A 397 0.55 13.70 -4.93
N ILE A 398 -0.32 14.70 -5.06
CA ILE A 398 -1.37 14.72 -6.08
C ILE A 398 -0.75 14.70 -7.49
N LYS A 399 0.32 15.49 -7.72
CA LYS A 399 0.99 15.55 -9.03
C LYS A 399 1.68 14.24 -9.42
N VAL A 400 2.31 13.55 -8.48
CA VAL A 400 2.96 12.26 -8.74
C VAL A 400 1.92 11.17 -8.97
N VAL A 401 0.94 11.04 -8.06
CA VAL A 401 -0.12 10.02 -8.15
C VAL A 401 -0.92 10.15 -9.46
N LYS A 402 -1.27 11.36 -9.88
CA LYS A 402 -2.00 11.58 -11.15
C LYS A 402 -1.23 11.15 -12.41
N LYS A 403 0.10 11.02 -12.32
CA LYS A 403 0.96 10.61 -13.44
C LYS A 403 1.28 9.13 -13.44
N MET A 404 0.86 8.39 -12.40
CA MET A 404 1.11 6.97 -12.31
C MET A 404 0.29 6.20 -13.32
N ARG A 405 0.85 5.10 -13.82
CA ARG A 405 0.21 4.16 -14.75
C ARG A 405 -0.80 3.25 -14.06
N ILE A 406 -0.53 2.92 -12.79
CA ILE A 406 -1.43 2.10 -11.99
C ILE A 406 -2.47 2.97 -11.26
N PRO A 407 -3.69 2.47 -11.03
CA PRO A 407 -4.70 3.21 -10.28
C PRO A 407 -4.31 3.33 -8.81
N VAL A 408 -4.07 4.56 -8.36
CA VAL A 408 -3.87 4.90 -6.94
C VAL A 408 -4.89 5.95 -6.53
N THR A 409 -5.63 5.66 -5.47
CA THR A 409 -6.58 6.63 -4.89
C THR A 409 -5.85 7.54 -3.92
N PHE A 410 -5.67 8.82 -4.26
CA PHE A 410 -5.17 9.79 -3.30
C PHE A 410 -6.28 10.22 -2.34
N MET A 411 -6.04 10.11 -1.03
CA MET A 411 -6.98 10.57 -0.01
C MET A 411 -6.67 12.04 0.34
N HIS A 412 -7.43 12.96 -0.25
CA HIS A 412 -7.19 14.41 -0.12
C HIS A 412 -7.71 14.99 1.21
N VAL A 413 -7.13 14.53 2.32
CA VAL A 413 -7.54 14.89 3.69
C VAL A 413 -6.96 16.23 4.18
N THR A 414 -5.96 16.83 3.52
CA THR A 414 -5.36 18.10 3.96
C THR A 414 -6.39 19.20 4.25
N PRO A 415 -7.36 19.49 3.35
CA PRO A 415 -8.31 20.58 3.57
C PRO A 415 -9.26 20.32 4.76
N MET A 416 -9.78 19.11 4.91
CA MET A 416 -10.65 18.78 6.06
C MET A 416 -9.89 18.82 7.39
N CYS A 417 -8.62 18.40 7.40
CA CYS A 417 -7.79 18.42 8.61
C CYS A 417 -7.46 19.85 9.05
N ALA A 418 -7.34 20.80 8.11
CA ALA A 418 -6.98 22.19 8.39
C ALA A 418 -7.97 22.96 9.28
N PHE A 419 -9.19 22.45 9.46
CA PHE A 419 -10.17 23.01 10.39
C PHE A 419 -10.05 22.43 11.80
N ARG A 420 -9.39 21.27 11.95
CA ARG A 420 -9.52 20.41 13.13
C ARG A 420 -8.49 20.64 14.22
N SER A 421 -8.15 21.91 14.48
CA SER A 421 -7.25 22.23 15.61
C SER A 421 -7.70 21.60 16.93
N ASP A 422 -9.00 21.41 17.13
CA ASP A 422 -9.62 20.77 18.28
C ASP A 422 -9.32 19.28 18.44
N GLY A 423 -9.04 18.58 17.34
CA GLY A 423 -8.80 17.14 17.32
C GLY A 423 -7.39 16.73 17.73
N HIS A 424 -6.48 17.68 17.94
CA HIS A 424 -5.08 17.39 18.28
C HIS A 424 -4.87 16.95 19.72
N VAL A 425 -3.80 16.19 19.94
CA VAL A 425 -3.39 15.68 21.25
C VAL A 425 -3.09 16.80 22.25
N GLY A 426 -2.48 17.90 21.82
CA GLY A 426 -2.12 19.01 22.70
C GLY A 426 -1.23 18.52 23.83
N ARG A 427 -1.62 18.79 25.09
CA ARG A 427 -0.89 18.33 26.28
C ARG A 427 -1.42 17.01 26.85
N TRP A 428 -2.42 16.40 26.23
CA TRP A 428 -3.08 15.19 26.73
C TRP A 428 -2.43 13.93 26.15
N SER A 429 -1.11 13.81 26.33
CA SER A 429 -0.29 12.69 25.88
C SER A 429 0.34 11.94 27.06
N ASP A 430 1.18 10.95 26.74
CA ASP A 430 2.05 10.27 27.70
C ASP A 430 3.17 11.18 28.25
N ASN A 431 3.39 12.36 27.66
CA ASN A 431 4.31 13.39 28.15
C ASN A 431 3.66 14.79 28.08
N PRO A 432 2.90 15.21 29.11
CA PRO A 432 2.16 16.48 29.11
C PRO A 432 3.02 17.75 29.02
N ASN A 433 4.32 17.63 29.31
CA ASN A 433 5.26 18.76 29.26
C ASN A 433 5.60 19.17 27.83
N VAL A 434 5.45 18.27 26.86
CA VAL A 434 5.74 18.50 25.44
C VAL A 434 4.42 18.48 24.68
N PRO A 435 3.84 19.66 24.35
CA PRO A 435 2.58 19.69 23.64
C PRO A 435 2.74 19.14 22.21
N ASP A 436 1.66 18.61 21.66
CA ASP A 436 1.64 17.96 20.35
C ASP A 436 0.46 18.46 19.50
N CYS A 437 0.75 19.32 18.53
CA CYS A 437 -0.21 19.81 17.53
C CYS A 437 0.05 19.18 16.15
N SER A 438 0.63 17.97 16.13
CA SER A 438 0.85 17.16 14.94
C SER A 438 -0.02 15.91 14.96
N HIS A 439 -0.06 15.19 16.08
CA HIS A 439 -0.86 13.96 16.22
C HIS A 439 -2.29 14.23 16.68
N TRP A 440 -3.15 13.25 16.46
CA TRP A 440 -4.59 13.33 16.69
C TRP A 440 -4.99 12.50 17.90
N CYS A 441 -5.95 13.00 18.67
CA CYS A 441 -6.64 12.21 19.68
C CYS A 441 -7.44 11.08 19.02
N LEU A 442 -7.53 9.93 19.70
CA LEU A 442 -8.45 8.85 19.37
C LEU A 442 -9.51 8.70 20.49
N PRO A 443 -10.81 8.55 20.16
CA PRO A 443 -11.41 8.68 18.82
C PRO A 443 -11.31 10.13 18.30
N GLY A 444 -11.35 10.33 16.98
CA GLY A 444 -11.16 11.66 16.38
C GLY A 444 -11.02 11.67 14.86
N VAL A 445 -10.24 12.63 14.34
CA VAL A 445 -10.06 12.86 12.89
C VAL A 445 -9.62 11.60 12.11
N PRO A 446 -8.74 10.72 12.63
CA PRO A 446 -8.37 9.49 11.94
C PRO A 446 -9.53 8.53 11.66
N ASP A 447 -10.60 8.59 12.47
CA ASP A 447 -11.79 7.76 12.27
C ASP A 447 -12.48 8.14 10.98
N THR A 448 -12.61 9.45 10.71
CA THR A 448 -13.16 9.96 9.45
C THR A 448 -12.32 9.56 8.25
N TRP A 449 -10.98 9.52 8.37
CA TRP A 449 -10.14 9.02 7.28
C TRP A 449 -10.43 7.55 6.97
N ASN A 450 -10.68 6.76 8.00
CA ASN A 450 -11.05 5.35 7.85
C ASN A 450 -12.46 5.18 7.28
N GLU A 451 -13.43 5.98 7.70
CA GLU A 451 -14.77 5.99 7.08
C GLU A 451 -14.69 6.30 5.57
N ILE A 452 -13.88 7.30 5.19
CA ILE A 452 -13.66 7.62 3.79
C ILE A 452 -12.93 6.48 3.07
N LEU A 453 -11.85 5.94 3.63
CA LEU A 453 -11.11 4.81 3.06
C LEU A 453 -12.06 3.63 2.77
N LEU A 454 -12.89 3.28 3.74
CA LEU A 454 -13.84 2.18 3.66
C LEU A 454 -14.95 2.42 2.64
N SER A 455 -15.29 3.69 2.33
CA SER A 455 -16.26 4.01 1.28
C SER A 455 -15.76 3.71 -0.14
N PHE A 456 -14.44 3.60 -0.35
CA PHE A 456 -13.83 3.24 -1.64
C PHE A 456 -13.65 1.74 -1.86
N LEU A 457 -13.80 0.95 -0.80
CA LEU A 457 -13.58 -0.49 -0.79
C LEU A 457 -14.92 -1.18 -0.78
#